data_AF-A0ABD6AQC4-F1
#
_entry.id   AF-A0ABD6AQC4-F1
#
_cell.length_a   1.000
_cell.length_b   1.000
_cell.length_c   1.000
_cell.angle_alpha   90.00
_cell.angle_beta   90.00
_cell.angle_gamma   90.00
#
_symmetry.space_group_name_H-M   'P 1'
#
loop_
_entity.id
_entity.type
_entity.pdbx_description
1 polymer ?
#
loop_
_entity_poly.entity_id
_entity_poly.type
_entity_poly.pdbx_seq_one_letter_code
_entity_poly.pdbx_strand_id
1 'polypeptide(L)'
;MARPRSLSDAVGDLLPIAAFVLPALAYSAAHDAGIVGETAGYALATFYVVVAVLANHREYSVSTFGWTRSVDTESVEECDDRCASCDGPVATGLERTYAEQFVAFGYPLTTGDWGENTYCAACATEEFPGEHRRSHDERDVAQDAEERTDELDTA
;
A
#
# COMPACT_ATOMS: atom_id res chain seq x y z
N MET A 1 8.71 -1.06 16.47
CA MET A 1 8.37 0.22 15.82
C MET A 1 7.63 -0.11 14.55
N ALA A 2 6.50 0.53 14.29
CA ALA A 2 5.62 0.26 13.15
C ALA A 2 5.82 1.35 12.11
N ARG A 3 5.84 0.99 10.82
CA ARG A 3 5.80 1.94 9.70
C ARG A 3 4.69 2.98 10.00
N PRO A 4 4.95 4.30 10.00
CA PRO A 4 3.88 5.26 10.15
C PRO A 4 2.96 5.09 8.94
N ARG A 5 1.74 4.57 9.20
CA ARG A 5 0.67 4.55 8.19
C ARG A 5 0.46 6.00 7.74
N SER A 6 0.42 6.24 6.43
CA SER A 6 -0.02 7.55 5.95
C SER A 6 -1.46 7.78 6.44
N LEU A 7 -1.81 9.03 6.78
CA LEU A 7 -3.15 9.37 7.27
C LEU A 7 -4.26 8.96 6.28
N SER A 8 -3.92 8.84 4.99
CA SER A 8 -4.76 8.29 3.91
C SER A 8 -5.08 6.80 4.09
N ASP A 9 -4.13 5.98 4.55
CA ASP A 9 -4.33 4.53 4.75
C ASP A 9 -5.25 4.25 5.95
N ALA A 10 -5.13 5.05 7.02
CA ALA A 10 -5.94 4.89 8.23
C ALA A 10 -7.42 5.32 8.02
N VAL A 11 -7.67 6.30 7.16
CA VAL A 11 -9.03 6.74 6.81
C VAL A 11 -9.73 5.73 5.88
N GLY A 12 -8.96 5.04 5.02
CA GLY A 12 -9.45 3.92 4.20
C GLY A 12 -9.82 2.68 5.02
N ASP A 13 -9.02 2.34 6.04
CA ASP A 13 -9.22 1.14 6.88
C ASP A 13 -10.38 1.27 7.90
N LEU A 14 -10.73 2.47 8.35
CA LEU A 14 -11.76 2.69 9.37
C LEU A 14 -13.17 2.86 8.80
N LEU A 15 -13.29 3.29 7.54
CA LEU A 15 -14.58 3.44 6.86
C LEU A 15 -15.40 2.14 6.79
N PRO A 16 -14.81 0.96 6.45
CA PRO A 16 -15.55 -0.29 6.46
C PRO A 16 -15.83 -0.78 7.88
N ILE A 17 -14.94 -0.58 8.86
CA ILE A 17 -15.17 -1.02 10.25
C ILE A 17 -16.35 -0.25 10.88
N ALA A 18 -16.42 1.07 10.66
CA ALA A 18 -17.51 1.90 11.14
C ALA A 18 -18.86 1.55 10.50
N ALA A 19 -18.85 1.10 9.23
CA ALA A 19 -20.04 0.63 8.52
C ALA A 19 -20.60 -0.70 9.08
N PHE A 20 -19.82 -1.50 9.82
CA PHE A 20 -20.23 -2.81 10.35
C PHE A 20 -20.54 -2.81 11.86
N VAL A 21 -19.91 -1.96 12.67
CA VAL A 21 -20.13 -1.96 14.13
C VAL A 21 -21.47 -1.32 14.51
N LEU A 22 -21.88 -0.27 13.80
CA LEU A 22 -23.12 0.45 14.10
C LEU A 22 -24.39 -0.35 13.76
N PRO A 23 -24.47 -1.10 12.64
CA PRO A 23 -25.62 -1.96 12.36
C PRO A 23 -25.71 -3.18 13.29
N ALA A 24 -24.58 -3.79 13.68
CA ALA A 24 -24.56 -4.96 14.56
C ALA A 24 -25.01 -4.65 16.00
N LEU A 25 -24.66 -3.46 16.52
CA LEU A 25 -25.16 -2.97 17.80
C LEU A 25 -26.66 -2.60 17.74
N ALA A 26 -27.13 -2.04 16.62
CA ALA A 26 -28.55 -1.78 16.39
C ALA A 26 -29.38 -3.07 16.25
N TYR A 27 -28.81 -4.13 15.66
CA TYR A 27 -29.41 -5.45 15.47
C TYR A 27 -29.62 -6.21 16.79
N SER A 28 -28.66 -6.12 17.72
CA SER A 28 -28.76 -6.77 19.04
C SER A 28 -29.92 -6.24 19.89
N ALA A 29 -30.38 -5.02 19.62
CA ALA A 29 -31.50 -4.39 20.31
C ALA A 29 -32.88 -4.77 19.73
N ALA A 30 -32.94 -5.49 18.59
CA ALA A 30 -34.15 -5.61 17.78
C ALA A 30 -34.68 -7.04 17.54
N HIS A 31 -34.07 -8.11 18.08
CA HIS A 31 -34.47 -9.47 17.70
C HIS A 31 -35.70 -10.03 18.41
N ASP A 32 -36.83 -10.02 17.70
CA ASP A 32 -37.89 -11.03 17.78
C ASP A 32 -38.12 -11.60 16.35
N ALA A 33 -38.08 -12.94 16.23
CA ALA A 33 -38.41 -13.80 15.07
C ALA A 33 -37.42 -13.95 13.87
N GLY A 34 -37.06 -15.21 13.53
CA GLY A 34 -36.86 -15.63 12.12
C GLY A 34 -35.46 -16.05 11.61
N ILE A 35 -34.65 -16.80 12.38
CA ILE A 35 -33.23 -17.07 12.07
C ILE A 35 -33.02 -18.26 11.11
N VAL A 36 -33.03 -18.08 9.78
CA VAL A 36 -32.27 -18.97 8.84
C VAL A 36 -31.84 -18.23 7.55
N GLY A 37 -32.62 -17.26 7.05
CA GLY A 37 -32.30 -16.54 5.82
C GLY A 37 -31.29 -15.39 5.97
N GLU A 38 -31.29 -14.73 7.13
CA GLU A 38 -30.52 -13.51 7.33
C GLU A 38 -29.03 -13.76 7.59
N THR A 39 -28.68 -14.85 8.30
CA THR A 39 -27.29 -15.23 8.54
C THR A 39 -26.54 -15.54 7.25
N ALA A 40 -27.23 -16.15 6.27
CA ALA A 40 -26.66 -16.40 4.95
C ALA A 40 -26.39 -15.09 4.19
N GLY A 41 -27.31 -14.11 4.27
CA GLY A 41 -27.12 -12.79 3.68
C GLY A 41 -25.90 -12.06 4.25
N TYR A 42 -25.76 -12.03 5.58
CA TYR A 42 -24.59 -11.44 6.24
C TYR A 42 -23.29 -12.18 5.95
N ALA A 43 -23.32 -13.52 5.92
CA ALA A 43 -22.14 -14.31 5.58
C ALA A 43 -21.67 -14.02 4.14
N LEU A 44 -22.60 -13.94 3.19
CA LEU A 44 -22.29 -13.58 1.80
C LEU A 44 -21.81 -12.14 1.65
N ALA A 45 -22.44 -11.18 2.34
CA ALA A 45 -22.00 -9.79 2.33
C ALA A 45 -20.59 -9.64 2.93
N THR A 46 -20.32 -10.31 4.05
CA THR A 46 -18.99 -10.34 4.68
C THR A 46 -17.97 -10.98 3.76
N PHE A 47 -18.30 -12.12 3.15
CA PHE A 47 -17.44 -12.78 2.17
C PHE A 47 -17.13 -11.88 0.98
N TYR A 48 -18.13 -11.19 0.43
CA TYR A 48 -17.95 -10.26 -0.69
C TYR A 48 -17.04 -9.09 -0.31
N VAL A 49 -17.23 -8.48 0.86
CA VAL A 49 -16.37 -7.39 1.34
C VAL A 49 -14.93 -7.87 1.53
N VAL A 50 -14.74 -9.05 2.15
CA VAL A 50 -13.40 -9.63 2.32
C VAL A 50 -12.75 -9.88 0.96
N VAL A 51 -13.46 -10.47 0.01
CA VAL A 51 -12.92 -10.70 -1.35
C VAL A 51 -12.61 -9.40 -2.07
N ALA A 52 -13.47 -8.38 -1.95
CA ALA A 52 -13.26 -7.07 -2.59
C ALA A 52 -12.04 -6.34 -2.01
N VAL A 53 -11.91 -6.33 -0.68
CA VAL A 53 -10.74 -5.77 0.01
C VAL A 53 -9.49 -6.52 -0.42
N LEU A 54 -9.49 -7.86 -0.34
CA LEU A 54 -8.34 -8.65 -0.78
C LEU A 54 -7.98 -8.32 -2.22
N ALA A 55 -8.93 -8.40 -3.16
CA ALA A 55 -8.69 -8.12 -4.58
C ALA A 55 -8.06 -6.73 -4.84
N ASN A 56 -8.39 -5.72 -4.03
CA ASN A 56 -7.81 -4.38 -4.14
C ASN A 56 -6.38 -4.27 -3.56
N HIS A 57 -5.97 -5.19 -2.69
CA HIS A 57 -4.63 -5.28 -2.11
C HIS A 57 -3.74 -6.32 -2.81
N ARG A 58 -4.07 -6.67 -4.06
CA ARG A 58 -3.27 -7.62 -4.83
C ARG A 58 -2.03 -6.94 -5.40
N GLU A 59 -0.92 -7.03 -4.69
CA GLU A 59 0.37 -6.46 -5.10
C GLU A 59 1.19 -7.42 -5.98
N TYR A 60 0.89 -8.73 -5.94
CA TYR A 60 1.68 -9.77 -6.60
C TYR A 60 0.88 -10.63 -7.60
N SER A 61 1.61 -11.37 -8.44
CA SER A 61 1.01 -12.38 -9.33
C SER A 61 0.26 -13.46 -8.53
N VAL A 62 -0.84 -14.02 -9.03
CA VAL A 62 -1.58 -15.12 -8.34
C VAL A 62 -0.68 -16.34 -8.11
N SER A 63 0.32 -16.54 -8.97
CA SER A 63 1.31 -17.61 -8.85
C SER A 63 2.37 -17.38 -7.76
N THR A 64 2.44 -16.19 -7.16
CA THR A 64 3.41 -15.90 -6.10
C THR A 64 2.95 -16.57 -4.81
N PHE A 65 3.79 -17.47 -4.28
CA PHE A 65 3.57 -18.16 -3.01
C PHE A 65 4.90 -18.33 -2.27
N GLY A 66 4.92 -17.98 -0.98
CA GLY A 66 6.08 -18.08 -0.10
C GLY A 66 6.63 -16.72 0.32
N TRP A 67 7.83 -16.73 0.92
CA TRP A 67 8.53 -15.52 1.30
C TRP A 67 9.04 -14.77 0.06
N THR A 68 8.65 -13.51 -0.06
CA THR A 68 9.05 -12.59 -1.13
C THR A 68 9.56 -11.30 -0.52
N ARG A 69 10.61 -10.75 -1.13
CA ARG A 69 11.16 -9.47 -0.75
C ARG A 69 10.64 -8.40 -1.69
N SER A 70 9.93 -7.42 -1.15
CA SER A 70 9.61 -6.17 -1.84
C SER A 70 10.71 -5.15 -1.59
N VAL A 71 11.03 -4.37 -2.60
CA VAL A 71 11.92 -3.21 -2.47
C VAL A 71 11.27 -2.05 -3.20
N ASP A 72 10.89 -1.04 -2.42
CA ASP A 72 10.38 0.23 -2.92
C ASP A 72 11.49 1.25 -2.88
N THR A 73 11.57 2.09 -3.91
CA THR A 73 12.66 3.05 -4.07
C THR A 73 12.07 4.41 -4.39
N GLU A 74 12.42 5.40 -3.58
CA GLU A 74 11.94 6.77 -3.73
C GLU A 74 13.12 7.74 -3.76
N SER A 75 13.04 8.74 -4.63
CA SER A 75 14.02 9.83 -4.66
C SER A 75 13.69 10.84 -3.57
N VAL A 76 14.67 11.17 -2.74
CA VAL A 76 14.50 12.12 -1.64
C VAL A 76 15.32 13.38 -1.93
N GLU A 77 14.63 14.51 -1.84
CA GLU A 77 15.19 15.84 -1.91
C GLU A 77 15.19 16.40 -0.49
N GLU A 78 16.32 16.93 -0.01
CA GLU A 78 16.49 17.46 1.35
C GLU A 78 16.34 16.39 2.45
N CYS A 79 17.35 15.52 2.56
CA CYS A 79 17.44 14.53 3.64
C CYS A 79 18.56 14.91 4.62
N ASP A 80 18.32 14.78 5.93
CA ASP A 80 19.35 15.01 6.96
C ASP A 80 20.04 13.69 7.37
N ASP A 81 19.64 12.57 6.78
CA ASP A 81 20.20 11.25 7.07
C ASP A 81 21.57 11.02 6.44
N ARG A 82 22.25 9.99 6.98
CA ARG A 82 23.57 9.58 6.49
C ARG A 82 23.45 8.41 5.52
N CYS A 83 24.29 8.43 4.50
CA CYS A 83 24.33 7.40 3.48
C CYS A 83 24.68 6.05 4.09
N ALA A 84 23.86 5.03 3.85
CA ALA A 84 24.08 3.67 4.36
C ALA A 84 25.39 3.02 3.86
N SER A 85 25.92 3.49 2.72
CA SER A 85 27.13 2.94 2.09
C SER A 85 28.41 3.68 2.51
N CYS A 86 28.41 5.01 2.47
CA CYS A 86 29.61 5.82 2.73
C CYS A 86 29.58 6.64 4.03
N ASP A 87 28.48 6.59 4.78
CA ASP A 87 28.25 7.36 6.03
C ASP A 87 28.34 8.89 5.87
N GLY A 88 28.34 9.38 4.61
CA GLY A 88 28.33 10.81 4.29
C GLY A 88 26.94 11.44 4.36
N PRO A 89 26.83 12.78 4.43
CA PRO A 89 25.54 13.48 4.45
C PRO A 89 24.79 13.35 3.12
N VAL A 90 23.46 13.21 3.17
CA VAL A 90 22.60 13.01 1.98
C VAL A 90 21.72 14.23 1.69
N ALA A 91 22.23 15.27 1.05
CA ALA A 91 21.39 16.41 0.65
C ALA A 91 20.32 16.05 -0.41
N THR A 92 20.68 15.15 -1.33
CA THR A 92 19.78 14.57 -2.33
C THR A 92 20.22 13.15 -2.58
N GLY A 93 19.26 12.24 -2.68
CA GLY A 93 19.57 10.82 -2.72
C GLY A 93 18.37 9.95 -3.02
N LEU A 94 18.50 8.69 -2.60
CA LEU A 94 17.58 7.62 -2.92
C LEU A 94 17.33 6.82 -1.64
N GLU A 95 16.09 6.81 -1.19
CA GLU A 95 15.63 5.99 -0.07
C GLU A 95 15.11 4.66 -0.60
N ARG A 96 15.57 3.56 0.00
CA ARG A 96 15.11 2.22 -0.30
C ARG A 96 14.42 1.64 0.91
N THR A 97 13.12 1.37 0.79
CA THR A 97 12.39 0.60 1.78
C THR A 97 12.39 -0.88 1.36
N TYR A 98 12.83 -1.76 2.24
CA TYR A 98 12.74 -3.20 2.05
C TYR A 98 11.70 -3.80 3.00
N ALA A 99 10.91 -4.74 2.49
CA ALA A 99 9.99 -5.53 3.28
C ALA A 99 10.05 -7.00 2.83
N GLU A 100 10.25 -7.91 3.76
CA GLU A 100 10.07 -9.33 3.54
C GLU A 100 8.66 -9.71 3.94
N GLN A 101 7.91 -10.32 3.01
CA GLN A 101 6.51 -10.66 3.19
C GLN A 101 6.27 -12.11 2.81
N PHE A 102 5.43 -12.80 3.57
CA PHE A 102 4.87 -14.08 3.16
C PHE A 102 3.65 -13.82 2.29
N VAL A 103 3.77 -14.16 1.01
CA VAL A 103 2.74 -13.96 0.00
C VAL A 103 2.04 -15.29 -0.29
N ALA A 104 0.72 -15.27 -0.42
CA ALA A 104 -0.05 -16.42 -0.90
C ALA A 104 -1.12 -15.96 -1.89
N PHE A 105 -1.18 -16.63 -3.04
CA PHE A 105 -2.14 -16.30 -4.11
C PHE A 105 -2.07 -14.84 -4.57
N GLY A 106 -0.88 -14.23 -4.47
CA GLY A 106 -0.66 -12.82 -4.81
C GLY A 106 -0.98 -11.81 -3.71
N TYR A 107 -1.36 -12.25 -2.52
CA TYR A 107 -1.67 -11.39 -1.37
C TYR A 107 -0.59 -11.48 -0.29
N PRO A 108 -0.05 -10.36 0.21
CA PRO A 108 0.81 -10.37 1.38
C PRO A 108 -0.03 -10.73 2.62
N LEU A 109 0.26 -11.86 3.25
CA LEU A 109 -0.45 -12.31 4.44
C LEU A 109 0.21 -11.82 5.73
N THR A 110 1.54 -11.71 5.72
CA THR A 110 2.30 -11.18 6.86
C THR A 110 3.61 -10.57 6.39
N THR A 111 4.06 -9.54 7.09
CA THR A 111 5.39 -8.94 6.93
C THR A 111 6.30 -9.46 8.03
N GLY A 112 7.48 -9.94 7.66
CA GLY A 112 8.57 -10.34 8.55
C GLY A 112 9.51 -9.16 8.81
N ASP A 113 10.70 -9.21 8.22
CA ASP A 113 11.70 -8.15 8.34
C ASP A 113 11.37 -6.95 7.46
N TRP A 114 11.64 -5.75 7.97
CA TRP A 114 11.48 -4.50 7.22
C TRP A 114 12.52 -3.47 7.65
N GLY A 115 12.77 -2.51 6.77
CA GLY A 115 13.56 -1.34 7.10
C GLY A 115 13.77 -0.42 5.90
N GLU A 116 14.49 0.66 6.16
CA GLU A 116 14.76 1.75 5.23
C GLU A 116 16.26 2.04 5.21
N ASN A 117 16.78 2.39 4.04
CA ASN A 117 18.16 2.80 3.86
C ASN A 117 18.23 3.97 2.89
N THR A 118 18.92 5.03 3.29
CA THR A 118 19.12 6.22 2.46
C THR A 118 20.52 6.17 1.85
N TYR A 119 20.60 6.44 0.53
CA TYR A 119 21.83 6.46 -0.23
C TYR A 119 22.03 7.85 -0.84
N CYS A 120 23.26 8.37 -0.81
CA CYS A 120 23.56 9.57 -1.59
C CYS A 120 23.51 9.27 -3.09
N ALA A 121 23.25 10.28 -3.92
CA ALA A 121 23.12 10.11 -5.37
C ALA A 121 24.31 9.38 -6.03
N ALA A 122 25.53 9.59 -5.52
CA ALA A 122 26.73 8.91 -6.01
C ALA A 122 26.69 7.40 -5.72
N CYS A 123 26.46 6.99 -4.48
CA CYS A 123 26.37 5.57 -4.10
C CYS A 123 25.16 4.88 -4.74
N ALA A 124 24.02 5.58 -4.83
CA ALA A 124 22.82 5.05 -5.48
C ALA A 124 23.06 4.73 -6.96
N THR A 125 23.77 5.61 -7.68
CA THR A 125 24.08 5.40 -9.11
C THR A 125 25.03 4.22 -9.32
N GLU A 126 25.97 4.01 -8.41
CA GLU A 126 26.96 2.93 -8.51
C GLU A 126 26.38 1.56 -8.12
N GLU A 127 25.61 1.49 -7.03
CA GLU A 127 25.03 0.25 -6.55
C GLU A 127 23.76 -0.16 -7.32
N PHE A 128 22.99 0.82 -7.80
CA PHE A 128 21.66 0.60 -8.37
C PHE A 128 21.47 1.28 -9.74
N PRO A 129 22.21 0.84 -10.76
CA PRO A 129 22.13 1.43 -12.08
C PRO A 129 20.74 1.24 -12.69
N GLY A 130 19.96 2.34 -12.79
CA GLY A 130 18.67 2.41 -13.47
C GLY A 130 17.45 2.69 -12.58
N GLU A 131 17.57 2.64 -11.25
CA GLU A 131 16.45 2.94 -10.33
C GLU A 131 16.19 4.45 -10.21
N HIS A 132 17.21 5.29 -10.43
CA HIS A 132 17.09 6.76 -10.45
C HIS A 132 16.16 7.33 -11.55
N ARG A 133 15.78 6.52 -12.55
CA ARG A 133 15.01 6.95 -13.72
C ARG A 133 13.50 6.69 -13.58
N ARG A 134 13.09 5.67 -12.81
CA ARG A 134 11.67 5.27 -12.70
C ARG A 134 10.82 6.25 -11.89
N SER A 135 11.38 6.86 -10.84
CA SER A 135 10.62 7.79 -10.00
C SER A 135 10.25 9.11 -10.69
N HIS A 136 10.98 9.49 -11.75
CA HIS A 136 10.68 10.67 -12.54
C HIS A 136 9.62 10.38 -13.61
N ASP A 137 9.75 9.27 -14.35
CA ASP A 137 8.81 8.87 -15.41
C ASP A 137 7.38 8.57 -14.88
N GLU A 138 7.22 8.01 -13.66
CA GLU A 138 5.88 7.69 -13.12
C GLU A 138 5.07 8.93 -12.68
N ARG A 139 5.73 10.02 -12.25
CA ARG A 139 5.04 11.29 -11.93
C ARG A 139 4.60 12.02 -13.19
N ASP A 140 5.43 12.00 -14.24
CA ASP A 140 5.13 12.65 -15.51
C ASP A 140 3.92 11.98 -16.22
N VAL A 141 3.80 10.64 -16.13
CA VAL A 141 2.65 9.90 -16.70
C VAL A 141 1.33 10.14 -15.96
N ALA A 142 1.36 10.36 -14.64
CA ALA A 142 0.17 10.68 -13.87
C ALA A 142 -0.32 12.11 -14.15
N GLN A 143 0.59 13.08 -14.26
CA GLN A 143 0.26 14.47 -14.58
C GLN A 143 -0.29 14.62 -16.03
N ASP A 144 0.27 13.90 -16.99
CA ASP A 144 -0.21 13.90 -18.38
C ASP A 144 -1.62 13.29 -18.56
N ALA A 145 -2.07 12.47 -17.60
CA ALA A 145 -3.42 11.90 -17.61
C ALA A 145 -4.46 12.85 -17.06
N GLU A 146 -4.10 13.66 -16.05
CA GLU A 146 -4.98 14.68 -15.46
C GLU A 146 -5.18 15.86 -16.42
N GLU A 147 -4.11 16.36 -17.06
CA GLU A 147 -4.18 17.50 -17.99
C GLU A 147 -5.03 17.19 -19.24
N ARG A 148 -5.11 15.91 -19.66
CA ARG A 148 -5.95 15.48 -20.78
C ARG A 148 -7.44 15.44 -20.46
N THR A 149 -7.82 15.32 -19.18
CA THR A 149 -9.23 15.28 -18.79
C THR A 149 -9.86 16.67 -18.73
N ASP A 150 -9.06 17.71 -18.44
CA ASP A 150 -9.54 19.10 -18.45
C ASP A 150 -9.83 19.64 -19.86
N GLU A 151 -9.13 19.14 -20.89
CA GLU A 151 -9.36 19.54 -22.28
C GLU A 151 -10.65 18.95 -22.89
N LEU A 152 -11.17 17.85 -22.32
CA LEU A 152 -12.38 17.15 -22.80
C LEU A 152 -13.70 17.68 -22.22
N ASP A 153 -13.66 18.50 -21.16
CA ASP A 153 -14.86 19.13 -20.56
C ASP A 153 -15.11 20.56 -21.09
N THR A 154 -14.24 21.06 -21.98
CA THR A 154 -14.35 22.42 -22.57
C THR A 154 -14.85 22.42 -24.02
N ALA A 155 -15.28 21.28 -24.57
CA ALA A 155 -15.71 21.12 -25.97
C ALA A 155 -17.24 21.00 -26.15
#